data_AF-A0A519GVF2-F1
#
_entry.id   AF-A0A519GVF2-F1
#
_cell.length_a   1.000
_cell.length_b   1.000
_cell.length_c   1.000
_cell.angle_alpha   90.00
_cell.angle_beta   90.00
_cell.angle_gamma   90.00
#
_symmetry.space_group_name_H-M   'P 1'
#
loop_
_entity.id
_entity.type
_entity.pdbx_description
1 polymer ?
#
loop_
_entity_poly.entity_id
_entity_poly.type
_entity_poly.pdbx_seq_one_letter_code
_entity_poly.pdbx_strand_id
1 'polypeptide(L)'
;QRGKQRSVHNTYFTLPVLFAMLSNHYSFTYTHKYNWIVLLLIMLGGAAIRQFFVVRHRFKLGNAGNPLPYALFGIAVLGLTIVWMKPEPAAAPVAGAVVSKVAFGDVQKVLEQRCYQCHGAALQMKNVRVDSPEQVAAHAQGIYQQVVVTKIMPMNNATGMTDAERVLIGKWFEAGAKTGN
;
A
#
# COMPACT_ATOMS: atom_id res chain seq x y z
N GLN A 1 14.90 37.89 9.67
CA GLN A 1 13.55 37.53 9.19
C GLN A 1 13.48 36.16 8.49
N ARG A 2 14.36 35.86 7.52
CA ARG A 2 14.44 34.52 6.85
C ARG A 2 14.55 33.32 7.80
N GLY A 3 15.30 33.44 8.90
CA GLY A 3 15.43 32.36 9.90
C GLY A 3 14.11 32.01 10.60
N LYS A 4 13.30 33.01 10.97
CA LYS A 4 11.98 32.82 11.58
C LYS A 4 11.00 32.16 10.60
N GLN A 5 11.04 32.56 9.33
CA GLN A 5 10.22 31.96 8.28
C GLN A 5 10.59 30.49 8.01
N ARG A 6 11.88 30.16 8.01
CA ARG A 6 12.36 28.77 7.90
C ARG A 6 11.94 27.91 9.08
N SER A 7 12.03 28.45 10.30
CA SER A 7 11.58 27.76 11.52
C SER A 7 10.08 27.47 11.48
N VAL A 8 9.26 28.41 11.02
CA VAL A 8 7.81 28.22 10.85
C VAL A 8 7.52 27.15 9.79
N HIS A 9 8.17 27.19 8.62
CA HIS A 9 8.01 26.14 7.60
C HIS A 9 8.40 24.76 8.13
N ASN A 10 9.54 24.65 8.81
CA ASN A 10 9.95 23.40 9.44
C ASN A 10 8.99 22.97 10.56
N THR A 11 8.25 23.92 11.15
CA THR A 11 7.20 23.71 12.16
C THR A 11 5.83 23.32 11.60
N TYR A 12 5.61 23.34 10.29
CA TYR A 12 4.37 22.78 9.71
C TYR A 12 4.62 21.64 8.75
N PHE A 13 5.71 21.67 7.97
CA PHE A 13 5.92 20.72 6.88
C PHE A 13 6.63 19.42 7.27
N THR A 14 7.34 19.32 8.39
CA THR A 14 8.07 18.07 8.71
C THR A 14 7.16 16.85 8.85
N LEU A 15 6.04 16.92 9.59
CA LEU A 15 5.14 15.78 9.72
C LEU A 15 4.48 15.38 8.37
N PRO A 16 3.90 16.30 7.58
CA PRO A 16 3.38 15.98 6.25
C PRO A 16 4.44 15.44 5.27
N VAL A 17 5.65 16.02 5.26
CA VAL A 17 6.72 15.59 4.35
C VAL A 17 7.27 14.22 4.73
N LEU A 18 7.49 13.97 6.02
CA LEU A 18 7.90 12.64 6.49
C LEU A 18 6.84 11.58 6.15
N PHE A 19 5.55 11.91 6.31
CA PHE A 19 4.48 11.01 5.88
C PHE A 19 4.54 10.74 4.38
N ALA A 20 4.69 11.77 3.54
CA ALA A 20 4.81 11.59 2.09
C ALA A 20 5.99 10.70 1.72
N MET A 21 7.15 10.87 2.37
CA MET A 21 8.33 10.03 2.17
C MET A 21 8.09 8.57 2.57
N LEU A 22 7.39 8.31 3.67
CA LEU A 22 7.06 6.95 4.13
C LEU A 22 5.83 6.35 3.43
N SER A 23 4.99 7.15 2.78
CA SER A 23 3.74 6.69 2.17
C SER A 23 3.97 5.66 1.04
N ASN A 24 5.11 5.76 0.34
CA ASN A 24 5.51 4.78 -0.68
C ASN A 24 5.75 3.37 -0.11
N HIS A 25 5.97 3.23 1.20
CA HIS A 25 6.05 1.93 1.86
C HIS A 25 4.68 1.35 2.25
N TYR A 26 3.63 2.18 2.28
CA TYR A 26 2.27 1.78 2.62
C TYR A 26 1.38 1.82 1.39
N SER A 27 1.48 0.78 0.57
CA SER A 27 0.78 0.67 -0.72
C SER A 27 -0.74 0.86 -0.63
N PHE A 28 -1.33 0.58 0.53
CA PHE A 28 -2.73 0.88 0.83
C PHE A 28 -3.12 2.34 0.56
N THR A 29 -2.22 3.30 0.78
CA THR A 29 -2.46 4.74 0.53
C THR A 29 -2.29 5.15 -0.92
N TYR A 30 -1.57 4.37 -1.73
CA TYR A 30 -1.15 4.75 -3.08
C TYR A 30 -1.87 4.01 -4.22
N THR A 31 -2.38 2.80 -3.94
CA THR A 31 -3.08 1.96 -4.94
C THR A 31 -4.55 2.38 -5.15
N HIS A 32 -5.09 3.26 -4.30
CA HIS A 32 -6.47 3.75 -4.44
C HIS A 32 -6.61 4.67 -5.68
N LYS A 33 -7.75 4.60 -6.39
CA LYS A 33 -8.05 5.44 -7.57
C LYS A 33 -7.88 6.94 -7.31
N TYR A 34 -8.07 7.35 -6.06
CA TYR A 34 -7.95 8.74 -5.60
C TYR A 34 -6.77 8.94 -4.63
N ASN A 35 -5.64 8.28 -4.88
CA ASN A 35 -4.41 8.37 -4.08
C ASN A 35 -3.95 9.82 -3.80
N TRP A 36 -4.09 10.73 -4.76
CA TRP A 36 -3.77 12.14 -4.58
C TRP A 36 -4.67 12.84 -3.54
N ILE A 37 -5.96 12.47 -3.46
CA ILE A 37 -6.89 13.00 -2.45
C ILE A 37 -6.52 12.46 -1.07
N VAL A 38 -6.22 11.16 -0.98
CA VAL A 38 -5.77 10.52 0.26
C VAL A 38 -4.52 11.22 0.79
N LEU A 39 -3.55 11.50 -0.08
CA LEU A 39 -2.34 12.23 0.30
C LEU A 39 -2.66 13.62 0.84
N LEU A 40 -3.52 14.40 0.17
CA LEU A 40 -3.93 15.73 0.63
C LEU A 40 -4.62 15.69 2.00
N LEU A 41 -5.53 14.74 2.22
CA LEU A 41 -6.26 14.61 3.48
C LEU A 41 -5.34 14.22 4.64
N ILE A 42 -4.37 13.33 4.40
CA ILE A 42 -3.39 12.95 5.44
C ILE A 42 -2.42 14.10 5.72
N MET A 43 -1.98 14.84 4.70
CA MET A 43 -1.18 16.05 4.89
C MET A 43 -1.93 17.11 5.71
N LEU A 44 -3.22 17.30 5.43
CA LEU A 44 -4.08 18.20 6.19
C LEU A 44 -4.22 17.75 7.65
N GLY A 45 -4.44 16.45 7.89
CA GLY A 45 -4.47 15.86 9.22
C GLY A 45 -3.16 16.08 9.99
N GLY A 46 -2.01 15.84 9.34
CA GLY A 46 -0.69 16.09 9.93
C GLY A 46 -0.44 17.56 10.27
N ALA A 47 -0.85 18.48 9.40
CA ALA A 47 -0.78 19.92 9.67
C ALA A 47 -1.70 20.33 10.84
N ALA A 48 -2.92 19.77 10.93
CA ALA A 48 -3.86 20.04 12.00
C ALA A 48 -3.36 19.54 13.38
N ILE A 49 -2.77 18.35 13.44
CA ILE A 49 -2.14 17.82 14.67
C ILE A 49 -1.02 18.77 15.13
N ARG A 50 -0.21 19.26 14.20
CA ARG A 50 0.87 20.18 14.54
C ARG A 50 0.36 21.54 14.99
N GLN A 51 -0.68 22.04 14.34
CA GLN A 51 -1.37 23.26 14.75
C GLN A 51 -1.94 23.13 16.17
N PHE A 52 -2.49 21.96 16.52
CA PHE A 52 -2.91 21.67 17.89
C PHE A 52 -1.75 21.82 18.89
N PHE A 53 -0.59 21.24 18.63
CA PHE A 53 0.56 21.38 19.54
C PHE A 53 1.07 22.82 19.66
N VAL A 54 1.09 23.57 18.56
CA VAL A 54 1.50 25.00 18.56
C VAL A 54 0.52 25.85 19.38
N VAL A 55 -0.79 25.69 19.16
CA VAL A 55 -1.83 26.42 19.90
C VAL A 55 -1.87 25.96 21.36
N ARG A 56 -1.70 24.67 21.65
CA ARG A 56 -1.59 24.14 23.02
C ARG A 56 -0.40 24.73 23.77
N HIS A 57 0.75 24.86 23.11
CA HIS A 57 1.92 25.48 23.72
C HIS A 57 1.67 26.97 24.02
N ARG A 58 1.02 27.70 23.11
CA ARG A 58 0.61 29.10 23.36
C ARG A 58 -0.49 29.23 24.42
N PHE A 59 -1.41 28.27 24.50
CA PHE A 59 -2.47 28.21 25.51
C PHE A 59 -1.89 28.00 26.91
N LYS A 60 -0.89 27.11 27.07
CA LYS A 60 -0.14 26.94 28.32
C LYS A 60 0.61 28.21 28.75
N LEU A 61 0.94 29.08 27.80
CA LEU A 61 1.57 30.38 28.03
C LEU A 61 0.55 31.53 28.20
N GLY A 62 -0.75 31.23 28.26
CA GLY A 62 -1.83 32.22 28.42
C GLY A 62 -2.10 33.10 27.18
N ASN A 63 -1.55 32.75 26.03
CA ASN A 63 -1.47 33.63 24.85
C ASN A 63 -2.23 33.08 23.61
N ALA A 64 -3.21 32.20 23.83
CA ALA A 64 -4.09 31.65 22.81
C ALA A 64 -5.37 31.05 23.42
N GLY A 65 -6.41 30.87 22.59
CA GLY A 65 -7.64 30.17 22.97
C GLY A 65 -7.51 28.65 23.02
N ASN A 66 -8.61 27.97 23.36
CA ASN A 66 -8.66 26.52 23.57
C ASN A 66 -8.15 25.74 22.32
N PRO A 67 -7.16 24.83 22.46
CA PRO A 67 -6.61 24.07 21.34
C PRO A 67 -7.51 22.90 20.87
N LEU A 68 -8.49 22.45 21.66
CA LEU A 68 -9.35 21.28 21.38
C LEU A 68 -9.98 21.22 19.97
N PRO A 69 -10.46 22.32 19.37
CA PRO A 69 -11.07 22.27 18.03
C PRO A 69 -10.12 21.75 16.94
N TYR A 70 -8.82 22.06 17.03
CA TYR A 70 -7.82 21.60 16.05
C TYR A 70 -7.55 20.10 16.18
N ALA A 71 -7.58 19.55 17.40
CA ALA A 71 -7.45 18.11 17.62
C ALA A 71 -8.67 17.36 17.08
N LEU A 72 -9.87 17.85 17.38
CA LEU A 72 -11.13 17.25 16.89
C LEU A 72 -11.20 17.27 15.36
N PHE A 73 -10.79 18.37 14.72
CA PHE A 73 -10.73 18.47 13.27
C PHE A 73 -9.74 17.47 12.67
N GLY A 74 -8.51 17.39 13.22
CA GLY A 74 -7.51 16.42 12.75
C GLY A 74 -7.98 14.96 12.89
N ILE A 75 -8.60 14.62 14.02
CA ILE A 75 -9.16 13.28 14.27
C ILE A 75 -10.32 12.99 13.32
N ALA A 76 -11.23 13.94 13.09
CA ALA A 76 -12.35 13.77 12.18
C ALA A 76 -11.89 13.53 10.73
N VAL A 77 -10.93 14.33 10.25
CA VAL A 77 -10.36 14.18 8.90
C VAL A 77 -9.67 12.83 8.74
N LEU A 78 -8.81 12.44 9.70
CA LEU A 78 -8.09 11.17 9.63
C LEU A 78 -9.04 9.96 9.80
N GLY A 79 -10.01 10.05 10.72
CA GLY A 79 -11.02 9.02 10.92
C GLY A 79 -11.87 8.80 9.68
N LEU A 80 -12.34 9.88 9.05
CA LEU A 80 -13.08 9.81 7.79
C LEU A 80 -12.24 9.19 6.67
N THR A 81 -10.96 9.56 6.54
CA THR A 81 -10.09 8.92 5.54
C THR A 81 -9.93 7.42 5.75
N ILE A 82 -9.79 6.96 7.00
CA ILE A 82 -9.64 5.53 7.30
C ILE A 82 -10.91 4.76 6.97
N VAL A 83 -12.08 5.31 7.34
CA VAL A 83 -13.38 4.70 7.03
C VAL A 83 -13.61 4.66 5.52
N TRP A 84 -13.27 5.74 4.82
CA TRP A 84 -13.42 5.83 3.37
C TRP A 84 -12.50 4.88 2.61
N MET A 85 -11.27 4.68 3.11
CA MET A 85 -10.30 3.76 2.50
C MET A 85 -10.54 2.29 2.84
N LYS A 86 -11.55 1.96 3.66
CA LYS A 86 -11.78 0.57 4.08
C LYS A 86 -11.91 -0.32 2.84
N PRO A 87 -11.06 -1.36 2.69
CA PRO A 87 -11.07 -2.18 1.50
C PRO A 87 -12.42 -2.87 1.36
N GLU A 88 -12.96 -2.88 0.13
CA GLU A 88 -14.15 -3.65 -0.19
C GLU A 88 -13.90 -5.11 0.21
N PRO A 89 -14.84 -5.75 0.94
CA PRO A 89 -14.66 -7.13 1.35
C PRO A 89 -14.50 -7.98 0.09
N ALA A 90 -13.30 -8.56 -0.07
CA ALA A 90 -13.07 -9.56 -1.10
C ALA A 90 -14.10 -10.67 -0.90
N ALA A 91 -14.89 -10.95 -1.94
CA ALA A 91 -15.90 -11.99 -1.90
C ALA A 91 -15.26 -13.28 -1.40
N ALA A 92 -15.90 -13.93 -0.42
CA ALA A 92 -15.43 -15.20 0.10
C ALA A 92 -15.29 -16.20 -1.07
N PRO A 93 -14.22 -17.01 -1.11
CA PRO A 93 -14.06 -17.98 -2.18
C PRO A 93 -15.26 -18.92 -2.16
N VAL A 94 -15.96 -19.00 -3.30
CA VAL A 94 -17.07 -19.93 -3.49
C VAL A 94 -16.52 -21.36 -3.45
N ALA A 95 -16.75 -22.05 -2.34
CA ALA A 95 -16.40 -23.46 -2.20
C ALA A 95 -17.19 -24.27 -3.24
N GLY A 96 -16.49 -24.83 -4.24
CA GLY A 96 -17.10 -25.70 -5.25
C GLY A 96 -17.13 -25.16 -6.68
N ALA A 97 -16.54 -23.99 -6.97
CA ALA A 97 -16.29 -23.61 -8.35
C ALA A 97 -15.33 -24.63 -8.97
N VAL A 98 -15.73 -25.27 -10.07
CA VAL A 98 -14.86 -26.11 -10.90
C VAL A 98 -13.82 -25.18 -11.51
N VAL A 99 -12.71 -24.97 -10.79
CA VAL A 99 -11.62 -24.15 -11.28
C VAL A 99 -11.03 -24.91 -12.46
N SER A 100 -11.27 -24.39 -13.66
CA SER A 100 -10.59 -24.82 -14.88
C SER A 100 -9.11 -24.99 -14.55
N LYS A 101 -8.60 -26.22 -14.68
CA LYS A 101 -7.24 -26.61 -14.27
C LYS A 101 -6.25 -25.69 -14.99
N VAL A 102 -5.75 -24.66 -14.29
CA VAL A 102 -4.74 -23.76 -14.85
C VAL A 102 -3.42 -24.53 -14.83
N ALA A 103 -2.85 -24.76 -16.02
CA ALA A 103 -1.55 -25.40 -16.11
C ALA A 103 -0.48 -24.48 -15.54
N PHE A 104 0.42 -25.02 -14.72
CA PHE A 104 1.51 -24.25 -14.14
C PHE A 104 2.38 -23.57 -15.22
N GLY A 105 2.53 -24.19 -16.38
CA GLY A 105 3.29 -23.62 -17.50
C GLY A 105 2.79 -22.25 -17.98
N ASP A 106 1.49 -21.96 -17.88
CA ASP A 106 0.96 -20.63 -18.25
C ASP A 106 1.26 -19.59 -17.17
N VAL A 107 1.19 -19.99 -15.89
CA VAL A 107 1.60 -19.15 -14.76
C VAL A 107 3.10 -18.86 -14.84
N GLN A 108 3.92 -19.87 -15.16
CA GLN A 108 5.37 -19.73 -15.27
C GLN A 108 5.78 -18.71 -16.34
N LYS A 109 5.10 -18.67 -17.49
CA LYS A 109 5.35 -17.62 -18.51
C LYS A 109 5.10 -16.21 -17.97
N VAL A 110 4.05 -16.04 -17.17
CA VAL A 110 3.75 -14.76 -16.52
C VAL A 110 4.83 -14.41 -15.48
N LEU A 111 5.24 -15.38 -14.65
CA LEU A 111 6.30 -15.16 -13.66
C LEU A 111 7.64 -14.80 -14.33
N GLU A 112 7.97 -15.45 -15.45
CA GLU A 112 9.16 -15.16 -16.23
C GLU A 112 9.15 -13.72 -16.77
N GLN A 113 8.04 -13.31 -17.37
CA GLN A 113 7.90 -11.98 -17.99
C GLN A 113 7.77 -10.85 -16.96
N ARG A 114 7.18 -11.12 -15.78
CA ARG A 114 6.79 -10.06 -14.83
C ARG A 114 7.58 -10.07 -13.52
N CYS A 115 8.22 -11.17 -13.14
CA CYS A 115 8.77 -11.34 -11.79
C CYS A 115 10.27 -11.70 -11.76
N TYR A 116 10.82 -12.38 -12.77
CA TYR A 116 12.21 -12.88 -12.73
C TYR A 116 13.26 -11.77 -12.67
N GLN A 117 12.93 -10.58 -13.16
CA GLN A 117 13.84 -9.43 -13.08
C GLN A 117 14.23 -9.07 -11.64
N CYS A 118 13.35 -9.32 -10.67
CA CYS A 118 13.58 -8.99 -9.26
C CYS A 118 13.54 -10.20 -8.31
N HIS A 119 13.01 -11.34 -8.76
CA HIS A 119 12.83 -12.57 -7.99
C HIS A 119 13.35 -13.82 -8.71
N GLY A 120 14.27 -13.66 -9.66
CA GLY A 120 14.91 -14.75 -10.38
C GLY A 120 16.20 -15.24 -9.73
N ALA A 121 16.95 -16.10 -10.43
CA ALA A 121 18.22 -16.63 -9.94
C ALA A 121 19.28 -15.55 -9.65
N ALA A 122 19.34 -14.51 -10.48
CA ALA A 122 20.35 -13.45 -10.39
C ALA A 122 20.03 -12.39 -9.32
N LEU A 123 18.74 -12.18 -9.00
CA LEU A 123 18.30 -11.18 -8.04
C LEU A 123 17.09 -11.71 -7.27
N GLN A 124 17.22 -11.79 -5.94
CA GLN A 124 16.21 -12.34 -5.03
C GLN A 124 15.79 -11.28 -4.02
N MET A 125 14.94 -10.35 -4.46
CA MET A 125 14.44 -9.30 -3.57
C MET A 125 13.70 -9.92 -2.38
N LYS A 126 14.07 -9.49 -1.17
CA LYS A 126 13.59 -10.06 0.11
C LYS A 126 13.85 -11.57 0.26
N ASN A 127 14.88 -12.12 -0.39
CA ASN A 127 15.18 -13.57 -0.41
C ASN A 127 14.01 -14.42 -0.94
N VAL A 128 13.15 -13.86 -1.79
CA VAL A 128 12.07 -14.59 -2.45
C VAL A 128 12.49 -14.90 -3.87
N ARG A 129 12.42 -16.18 -4.24
CA ARG A 129 12.74 -16.71 -5.57
C ARG A 129 11.47 -17.29 -6.19
N VAL A 130 11.23 -17.01 -7.48
CA VAL A 130 10.03 -17.47 -8.20
C VAL A 130 10.34 -18.14 -9.54
N ASP A 131 11.60 -18.41 -9.84
CA ASP A 131 12.02 -19.10 -11.08
C ASP A 131 12.06 -20.62 -10.98
N SER A 132 11.96 -21.19 -9.78
CA SER A 132 11.87 -22.64 -9.58
C SER A 132 10.47 -23.05 -9.13
N PRO A 133 9.90 -24.16 -9.65
CA PRO A 133 8.58 -24.67 -9.25
C PRO A 133 8.47 -24.91 -7.74
N GLU A 134 9.55 -25.35 -7.09
CA GLU A 134 9.60 -25.62 -5.65
C GLU A 134 9.49 -24.33 -4.85
N GLN A 135 10.21 -23.28 -5.28
CA GLN A 135 10.18 -21.98 -4.62
C GLN A 135 8.84 -21.26 -4.85
N VAL A 136 8.25 -21.41 -6.03
CA VAL A 136 6.91 -20.87 -6.30
C VAL A 136 5.86 -21.55 -5.43
N ALA A 137 5.95 -22.86 -5.21
CA ALA A 137 5.05 -23.58 -4.30
C ALA A 137 5.23 -23.11 -2.85
N ALA A 138 6.48 -22.96 -2.39
CA ALA A 138 6.79 -22.49 -1.03
C ALA A 138 6.28 -21.07 -0.76
N HIS A 139 6.24 -20.23 -1.80
CA HIS A 139 5.82 -18.82 -1.71
C HIS A 139 4.42 -18.55 -2.29
N ALA A 140 3.64 -19.57 -2.63
CA ALA A 140 2.36 -19.43 -3.35
C ALA A 140 1.38 -18.49 -2.65
N GLN A 141 1.22 -18.60 -1.32
CA GLN A 141 0.39 -17.69 -0.53
C GLN A 141 0.87 -16.25 -0.64
N GLY A 142 2.18 -16.03 -0.54
CA GLY A 142 2.78 -14.70 -0.65
C GLY A 142 2.57 -14.09 -2.03
N ILE A 143 2.73 -14.90 -3.09
CA ILE A 143 2.48 -14.49 -4.47
C ILE A 143 1.01 -14.07 -4.64
N TYR A 144 0.06 -14.89 -4.17
CA TYR A 144 -1.36 -14.56 -4.24
C TYR A 144 -1.69 -13.26 -3.50
N GLN A 145 -1.18 -13.09 -2.28
CA GLN A 145 -1.42 -11.88 -1.50
C GLN A 145 -0.83 -10.63 -2.19
N GLN A 146 0.40 -10.70 -2.71
CA GLN A 146 1.08 -9.52 -3.29
C GLN A 146 0.61 -9.18 -4.71
N VAL A 147 0.24 -10.19 -5.51
CA VAL A 147 -0.09 -10.03 -6.93
C VAL A 147 -1.59 -9.90 -7.15
N VAL A 148 -2.41 -10.66 -6.41
CA VAL A 148 -3.86 -10.72 -6.64
C VAL A 148 -4.60 -9.84 -5.65
N VAL A 149 -4.32 -9.99 -4.36
CA VAL A 149 -5.06 -9.28 -3.29
C VAL A 149 -4.65 -7.82 -3.20
N THR A 150 -3.38 -7.54 -2.96
CA THR A 150 -2.90 -6.17 -2.74
C THR A 150 -2.50 -5.47 -4.04
N LYS A 151 -2.28 -6.23 -5.12
CA LYS A 151 -1.79 -5.76 -6.43
C LYS A 151 -0.52 -4.90 -6.35
N ILE A 152 0.29 -5.10 -5.30
CA ILE A 152 1.52 -4.32 -5.05
C ILE A 152 2.63 -4.73 -6.01
N MET A 153 2.70 -6.02 -6.34
CA MET A 153 3.69 -6.55 -7.26
C MET A 153 3.06 -6.75 -8.65
N PRO A 154 3.79 -6.47 -9.74
CA PRO A 154 5.10 -5.81 -9.83
C PRO A 154 5.03 -4.35 -9.34
N MET A 155 6.07 -3.87 -8.66
CA MET A 155 6.06 -2.56 -8.00
C MET A 155 5.72 -1.44 -8.99
N ASN A 156 4.69 -0.64 -8.69
CA ASN A 156 4.13 0.39 -9.58
C ASN A 156 3.79 -0.13 -10.99
N ASN A 157 3.44 -1.41 -11.10
CA ASN A 157 3.24 -2.12 -12.35
C ASN A 157 4.39 -1.95 -13.37
N ALA A 158 5.64 -1.91 -12.91
CA ALA A 158 6.81 -1.60 -13.74
C ALA A 158 6.97 -2.52 -14.96
N THR A 159 6.51 -3.78 -14.88
CA THR A 159 6.58 -4.74 -15.98
C THR A 159 5.29 -4.82 -16.81
N GLY A 160 4.31 -3.94 -16.58
CA GLY A 160 3.07 -3.88 -17.36
C GLY A 160 2.15 -5.09 -17.19
N MET A 161 2.07 -5.65 -15.98
CA MET A 161 1.18 -6.77 -15.68
C MET A 161 -0.30 -6.36 -15.81
N THR A 162 -1.06 -7.18 -16.52
CA THR A 162 -2.48 -7.01 -16.81
C THR A 162 -3.36 -7.65 -15.73
N ASP A 163 -4.62 -7.21 -15.61
CA ASP A 163 -5.57 -7.84 -14.69
C ASP A 163 -5.88 -9.30 -15.09
N ALA A 164 -5.84 -9.63 -16.39
CA ALA A 164 -6.02 -11.02 -16.86
C ALA A 164 -4.93 -11.96 -16.34
N GLU A 165 -3.66 -11.52 -16.34
CA GLU A 165 -2.54 -12.28 -15.77
C GLU A 165 -2.67 -12.42 -14.24
N ARG A 166 -3.19 -11.41 -13.54
CA ARG A 166 -3.47 -11.51 -12.09
C ARG A 166 -4.58 -12.52 -11.80
N VAL A 167 -5.64 -12.52 -12.61
CA VAL A 167 -6.73 -13.50 -12.50
C VAL A 167 -6.23 -14.91 -12.77
N LEU A 168 -5.31 -15.10 -13.73
CA LEU A 168 -4.69 -16.39 -14.00
C LEU A 168 -3.96 -16.94 -12.76
N ILE A 169 -3.17 -16.10 -12.09
CA ILE A 169 -2.46 -16.46 -10.86
C ILE A 169 -3.45 -16.73 -9.71
N GLY A 170 -4.52 -15.94 -9.60
CA GLY A 170 -5.59 -16.16 -8.63
C GLY A 170 -6.23 -17.54 -8.78
N LYS A 171 -6.62 -17.90 -10.01
CA LYS A 171 -7.21 -19.22 -10.32
C LYS A 171 -6.23 -20.36 -10.05
N TRP A 172 -4.95 -20.20 -10.37
CA TRP A 172 -3.93 -21.20 -10.07
C TRP A 172 -3.77 -21.42 -8.56
N PHE A 173 -3.76 -20.34 -7.77
CA PHE A 173 -3.68 -20.42 -6.32
C PHE A 173 -4.92 -21.11 -5.72
N GLU A 174 -6.12 -20.70 -6.15
CA GLU A 174 -7.40 -21.30 -5.72
C GLU A 174 -7.54 -22.77 -6.13
N ALA A 175 -6.92 -23.19 -7.24
CA ALA A 175 -6.86 -24.59 -7.67
C ALA A 175 -5.86 -25.45 -6.86
N GLY A 176 -5.25 -24.89 -5.81
CA GLY A 176 -4.32 -25.59 -4.92
C GLY A 176 -2.84 -25.38 -5.25
N ALA A 177 -2.51 -24.33 -6.02
CA ALA A 177 -1.14 -23.87 -6.28
C ALA A 177 -0.16 -24.98 -6.73
N LYS A 178 -0.64 -25.90 -7.58
CA LYS A 178 0.18 -27.02 -8.06
C LYS A 178 1.26 -26.51 -9.02
N THR A 179 2.52 -26.88 -8.75
CA THR A 179 3.68 -26.53 -9.59
C THR A 179 4.25 -27.72 -10.37
N GLY A 180 3.75 -28.93 -10.09
CA GLY A 180 3.96 -30.14 -10.90
C GLY A 180 2.82 -30.39 -11.89
N ASN A 181 3.10 -31.17 -12.94
CA ASN A 181 2.09 -31.64 -13.91
C ASN A 181 1.05 -32.58 -13.27
#